data_AF-A0A060YHF4-F1
#
_entry.id   AF-A0A060YHF4-F1
#
_cell.length_a   1.000
_cell.length_b   1.000
_cell.length_c   1.000
_cell.angle_alpha   90.00
_cell.angle_beta   90.00
_cell.angle_gamma   90.00
#
_symmetry.space_group_name_H-M   'P 1'
#
loop_
_entity.id
_entity.type
_entity.pdbx_description
1 polymer ?
#
loop_
_entity_poly.entity_id
_entity_poly.type
_entity_poly.pdbx_seq_one_letter_code
_entity_poly.pdbx_strand_id
1 'polypeptide(L)'
;ILVDLKQEVWYQKCHDPACKSFRSSSYPLPQDICVSYLITMDEEDQAYLMDDVGNIELSQTLPVEKYLGGSAATLPQEEDRDPWGDDQAYLEALEDVERSTGDLAEDDVPDELLLQTMTEFESLKDLCLSATKC
;
A
#
# COMPACT_ATOMS: atom_id res chain seq x y z
N ILE A 1 18.30 -12.41 19.54
CA ILE A 1 17.17 -11.55 19.99
C ILE A 1 15.88 -12.28 19.67
N LEU A 2 14.89 -12.24 20.56
CA LEU A 2 13.57 -12.83 20.37
C LEU A 2 12.52 -11.77 20.67
N VAL A 3 11.46 -11.75 19.86
CA VAL A 3 10.33 -10.82 19.95
C VAL A 3 9.06 -11.65 20.13
N ASP A 4 8.28 -11.33 21.15
CA ASP A 4 6.95 -11.88 21.39
C ASP A 4 5.93 -10.79 21.08
N LEU A 5 5.31 -10.86 19.89
CA LEU A 5 4.30 -9.89 19.45
C LEU A 5 2.98 -10.02 20.22
N LYS A 6 2.72 -11.16 20.85
CA LYS A 6 1.50 -11.37 21.63
C LYS A 6 1.61 -10.70 23.00
N GLN A 7 2.78 -10.80 23.62
CA GLN A 7 3.06 -10.12 24.89
C GLN A 7 3.67 -8.72 24.71
N GLU A 8 3.95 -8.32 23.48
CA GLU A 8 4.57 -7.04 23.11
C GLU A 8 5.88 -6.76 23.86
N VAL A 9 6.72 -7.79 23.94
CA VAL A 9 8.05 -7.69 24.58
C VAL A 9 9.15 -8.28 23.73
N TRP A 10 10.38 -7.85 23.98
CA TRP A 10 11.59 -8.46 23.42
C TRP A 10 12.58 -8.84 24.52
N TYR A 11 13.40 -9.85 24.24
CA TYR A 11 14.50 -10.27 25.12
C TYR A 11 15.64 -10.92 24.31
N GLN A 12 16.80 -11.01 24.93
CA GLN A 12 17.97 -11.65 24.35
C GLN A 12 18.13 -13.06 24.90
N LYS A 13 18.25 -14.05 24.01
CA LYS A 13 18.59 -15.43 24.37
C LYS A 13 20.07 -15.67 24.12
N CYS A 14 20.70 -16.41 25.03
CA CYS A 14 22.07 -16.87 24.84
C CYS A 14 22.10 -18.01 23.81
N HIS A 15 23.00 -17.93 22.83
CA HIS A 15 23.14 -18.95 21.78
C HIS A 15 24.28 -19.93 22.04
N ASP A 16 25.14 -19.66 23.03
CA ASP A 16 26.25 -20.54 23.38
C ASP A 16 25.71 -21.83 24.07
N PRO A 17 26.18 -23.02 23.67
CA PRO A 17 25.80 -24.29 24.30
C PRO A 17 26.01 -24.34 25.83
N ALA A 18 26.93 -23.56 26.38
CA ALA A 18 27.23 -23.48 27.82
C ALA A 18 26.18 -22.68 28.61
N CYS A 19 25.36 -21.85 27.95
CA CYS A 19 24.39 -20.94 28.58
C CYS A 19 22.95 -21.14 28.07
N LYS A 20 22.59 -22.36 27.65
CA LYS A 20 21.31 -22.70 26.99
C LYS A 20 20.03 -22.16 27.67
N SER A 21 20.05 -21.97 28.99
CA SER A 21 18.92 -21.48 29.79
C SER A 21 18.97 -19.99 30.11
N PHE A 22 20.03 -19.27 29.75
CA PHE A 22 20.13 -17.84 30.00
C PHE A 22 19.28 -17.05 29.00
N ARG A 23 18.42 -16.19 29.56
CA ARG A 23 17.73 -15.13 28.84
C ARG A 23 17.85 -13.84 29.64
N SER A 24 17.92 -12.71 28.95
CA SER A 24 17.77 -11.41 29.60
C SER A 24 16.36 -11.25 30.17
N SER A 25 16.17 -10.23 31.01
CA SER A 25 14.84 -9.70 31.30
C SER A 25 14.12 -9.32 30.00
N SER A 26 12.79 -9.38 30.04
CA SER A 26 11.93 -8.89 28.96
C SER A 26 11.79 -7.38 29.07
N TYR A 27 11.77 -6.71 27.91
CA TYR A 27 11.56 -5.28 27.78
C TYR A 27 10.39 -5.01 26.83
N PRO A 28 9.62 -3.94 27.04
CA PRO A 28 8.51 -3.60 26.16
C PRO A 28 9.01 -3.31 24.74
N LEU A 29 8.19 -3.65 23.75
CA LEU A 29 8.41 -3.20 22.37
C LEU A 29 8.14 -1.69 22.24
N PRO A 30 8.83 -1.01 21.30
CA PRO A 30 8.43 0.33 20.87
C PRO A 30 6.97 0.35 20.43
N GLN A 31 6.25 1.43 20.78
CA GLN A 31 4.82 1.58 20.52
C GLN A 31 4.47 1.43 19.04
N ASP A 32 5.30 1.98 18.15
CA ASP A 32 5.10 1.94 16.69
C ASP A 32 5.07 0.53 16.07
N ILE A 33 5.49 -0.49 16.83
CA ILE A 33 5.48 -1.89 16.39
C ILE A 33 4.59 -2.79 17.25
N CYS A 34 3.90 -2.22 18.25
CA CYS A 34 2.91 -2.95 19.04
C CYS A 34 1.68 -3.23 18.18
N VAL A 35 1.25 -4.49 18.13
CA VAL A 35 0.09 -4.90 17.32
C VAL A 35 -1.17 -4.21 17.81
N SER A 36 -1.31 -4.03 19.13
CA SER A 36 -2.42 -3.28 19.72
C SER A 36 -2.49 -1.84 19.21
N TYR A 37 -1.36 -1.14 19.16
CA TYR A 37 -1.27 0.23 18.68
C TYR A 37 -1.63 0.35 17.19
N LEU A 38 -1.13 -0.58 16.37
CA LEU A 38 -1.45 -0.61 14.93
C LEU A 38 -2.95 -0.84 14.68
N ILE A 39 -3.58 -1.74 15.45
CA ILE A 39 -5.03 -1.98 15.35
C ILE A 39 -5.82 -0.74 15.75
N THR A 40 -5.44 -0.08 16.86
CA THR A 40 -6.16 1.14 17.30
C THR A 40 -6.03 2.29 16.30
N MET A 41 -4.90 2.37 15.60
CA MET A 41 -4.71 3.40 14.57
C MET A 41 -5.53 3.11 13.32
N ASP A 42 -5.63 1.84 12.92
CA ASP A 42 -6.50 1.42 11.81
C ASP A 42 -7.98 1.66 12.14
N GLU A 43 -8.42 1.40 13.39
CA GLU A 43 -9.79 1.68 13.82
C GLU A 43 -10.17 3.17 13.75
N GLU A 44 -9.22 4.09 13.98
CA GLU A 44 -9.45 5.53 13.83
C GLU A 44 -9.56 5.97 12.36
N ASP A 45 -8.94 5.22 11.44
CA ASP A 45 -8.94 5.48 9.99
C ASP A 45 -10.03 4.70 9.21
N GLN A 46 -10.76 3.78 9.87
CA GLN A 46 -11.87 3.01 9.28
C GLN A 46 -13.18 3.82 9.13
N ALA A 47 -13.07 5.06 8.66
CA ALA A 47 -14.25 5.83 8.25
C ALA A 47 -14.98 5.16 7.08
N TYR A 48 -14.27 4.42 6.23
CA TYR A 48 -14.79 3.82 5.01
C TYR A 48 -14.51 2.31 4.95
N LEU A 49 -15.53 1.53 4.64
CA LEU A 49 -15.47 0.08 4.46
C LEU A 49 -15.87 -0.26 3.03
N MET A 50 -15.18 -1.22 2.42
CA MET A 50 -15.53 -1.72 1.09
C MET A 50 -16.34 -3.01 1.22
N ASP A 51 -17.50 -3.07 0.55
CA ASP A 51 -18.31 -4.28 0.50
C ASP A 51 -17.73 -5.34 -0.47
N ASP A 52 -18.32 -6.54 -0.47
CA ASP A 52 -17.90 -7.65 -1.34
C ASP A 52 -18.06 -7.35 -2.84
N VAL A 53 -18.79 -6.28 -3.19
CA VAL A 53 -19.07 -5.82 -4.56
C VAL A 53 -18.15 -4.65 -4.96
N GLY A 54 -17.33 -4.15 -4.04
CA GLY A 54 -16.38 -3.06 -4.26
C GLY A 54 -16.91 -1.65 -3.97
N ASN A 55 -18.10 -1.50 -3.37
CA ASN A 55 -18.64 -0.19 -2.98
C ASN A 55 -17.99 0.28 -1.68
N ILE A 56 -17.64 1.55 -1.61
CA ILE A 56 -17.04 2.17 -0.42
C ILE A 56 -18.16 2.89 0.36
N GLU A 57 -18.44 2.45 1.59
CA GLU A 57 -19.48 3.01 2.47
C GLU A 57 -18.90 3.50 3.80
N LEU A 58 -19.57 4.46 4.44
CA LEU A 58 -19.19 4.92 5.78
C LEU A 58 -19.47 3.84 6.84
N SER A 59 -18.54 3.63 7.76
CA SER A 59 -18.75 2.69 8.88
C SER A 59 -19.86 3.21 9.81
N GLN A 60 -20.90 2.39 10.03
CA GLN A 60 -22.09 2.79 10.80
C GLN A 60 -21.86 2.83 12.33
N THR A 61 -20.63 2.64 12.80
CA THR A 61 -20.28 2.41 14.21
C THR A 61 -19.81 3.64 14.97
N LEU A 62 -19.73 4.82 14.36
CA LEU A 62 -19.31 6.05 15.04
C LEU A 62 -20.49 6.98 15.35
N PRO A 63 -20.71 7.39 16.61
CA PRO A 63 -21.46 8.60 16.90
C PRO A 63 -20.63 9.78 16.39
N VAL A 64 -21.08 10.40 15.30
CA VAL A 64 -20.53 11.64 14.70
C VAL A 64 -20.79 12.86 15.60
N GLU A 65 -20.67 12.73 16.92
CA GLU A 65 -20.99 13.82 17.86
C GLU A 65 -19.77 14.50 18.47
N LYS A 66 -18.54 14.00 18.28
CA LYS A 66 -17.37 14.55 18.99
C LYS A 66 -16.48 15.52 18.20
N TYR A 67 -16.78 15.77 16.92
CA TYR A 67 -16.01 16.71 16.10
C TYR A 67 -16.72 18.05 15.82
N LEU A 68 -17.95 18.24 16.30
CA LEU A 68 -18.68 19.51 16.19
C LEU A 68 -18.65 20.30 17.51
N GLY A 69 -17.43 20.54 18.00
CA GLY A 69 -17.17 21.49 19.08
C GLY A 69 -16.96 22.90 18.52
N GLY A 70 -18.03 23.57 18.06
CA GLY A 70 -17.91 24.92 17.53
C GLY A 70 -19.20 25.60 17.11
N SER A 71 -19.89 26.18 18.10
CA SER A 71 -20.88 27.27 17.99
C SER A 71 -22.09 27.10 17.05
N ALA A 72 -23.26 26.95 17.66
CA ALA A 72 -24.54 27.23 17.04
C ALA A 72 -24.57 28.66 16.45
N ALA A 73 -24.52 28.76 15.13
CA ALA A 73 -24.92 29.94 14.39
C ALA A 73 -25.72 29.47 13.16
N THR A 74 -27.02 29.70 13.22
CA THR A 74 -27.92 29.64 12.07
C THR A 74 -27.41 30.55 10.97
N LEU A 75 -27.11 30.02 9.77
CA LEU A 75 -27.19 30.72 8.47
C LEU A 75 -26.92 29.73 7.31
N PRO A 76 -27.37 30.08 6.09
CA PRO A 76 -28.49 29.47 5.37
C PRO A 76 -28.06 28.30 4.46
N GLN A 77 -29.06 27.66 3.86
CA GLN A 77 -28.93 26.72 2.75
C GLN A 77 -28.10 27.36 1.62
N GLU A 78 -26.79 27.13 1.62
CA GLU A 78 -25.91 27.49 0.52
C GLU A 78 -25.82 26.28 -0.40
N GLU A 79 -26.14 26.53 -1.66
CA GLU A 79 -26.04 25.62 -2.80
C GLU A 79 -24.90 24.60 -2.66
N ASP A 80 -25.31 23.34 -2.71
CA ASP A 80 -24.66 22.21 -3.34
C ASP A 80 -23.70 22.64 -4.48
N ARG A 81 -22.48 23.02 -4.13
CA ARG A 81 -21.36 23.14 -5.04
C ARG A 81 -20.34 22.11 -4.59
N ASP A 82 -20.41 20.95 -5.23
CA ASP A 82 -19.34 19.97 -5.23
C ASP A 82 -17.99 20.69 -5.47
N PRO A 83 -17.02 20.59 -4.53
CA PRO A 83 -15.67 21.15 -4.70
C PRO A 83 -14.95 20.63 -5.95
N TRP A 84 -15.43 19.51 -6.52
CA TRP A 84 -14.83 18.84 -7.69
C TRP A 84 -15.43 19.28 -9.02
N GLY A 85 -16.41 20.20 -9.03
CA GLY A 85 -17.01 20.69 -10.27
C GLY A 85 -17.60 19.58 -11.13
N ASP A 86 -17.93 19.90 -12.38
CA ASP A 86 -18.39 18.91 -13.35
C ASP A 86 -17.17 18.12 -13.88
N ASP A 87 -16.95 16.92 -13.32
CA ASP A 87 -15.86 16.01 -13.68
C ASP A 87 -16.02 15.41 -15.08
N GLN A 88 -17.18 15.61 -15.71
CA GLN A 88 -17.49 15.19 -17.07
C GLN A 88 -16.45 15.67 -18.08
N ALA A 89 -16.00 16.92 -17.98
CA ALA A 89 -14.99 17.47 -18.89
C ALA A 89 -13.61 16.81 -18.71
N TYR A 90 -13.29 16.36 -17.50
CA TYR A 90 -12.06 15.63 -17.21
C TYR A 90 -12.13 14.19 -17.72
N LEU A 91 -13.28 13.51 -17.53
CA LEU A 91 -13.53 12.17 -18.05
C LEU A 91 -13.51 12.14 -19.58
N GLU A 92 -14.12 13.12 -20.23
CA GLU A 92 -14.08 13.27 -21.70
C GLU A 92 -12.66 13.50 -22.22
N ALA A 93 -11.87 14.32 -21.51
CA ALA A 93 -10.47 14.55 -21.87
C ALA A 93 -9.62 13.27 -21.76
N LEU A 94 -9.89 12.39 -20.78
CA LEU A 94 -9.21 11.11 -20.65
C LEU A 94 -9.60 10.13 -21.77
N GLU A 95 -10.88 10.08 -22.14
CA GLU A 95 -11.35 9.25 -23.26
C GLU A 95 -10.75 9.71 -24.60
N ASP A 96 -10.63 11.02 -24.81
CA ASP A 96 -9.99 11.60 -25.99
C ASP A 96 -8.50 11.26 -26.07
N VAL A 97 -7.80 11.26 -24.92
CA VAL A 97 -6.41 10.81 -24.84
C VAL A 97 -6.34 9.33 -25.21
N GLU A 98 -7.12 8.45 -24.59
CA GLU A 98 -7.12 7.01 -24.90
C GLU A 98 -7.33 6.77 -26.40
N ARG A 99 -8.30 7.45 -27.00
CA ARG A 99 -8.58 7.39 -28.45
C ARG A 99 -7.41 7.88 -29.30
N SER A 100 -6.67 8.89 -28.85
CA SER A 100 -5.48 9.41 -29.53
C SER A 100 -4.24 8.52 -29.36
N THR A 101 -4.09 7.85 -28.21
CA THR A 101 -3.01 6.88 -27.95
C THR A 101 -3.20 5.56 -28.68
N GLY A 102 -4.43 5.22 -29.08
CA GLY A 102 -4.70 4.07 -29.96
C GLY A 102 -3.91 4.12 -31.28
N ASP A 103 -3.58 5.33 -31.76
CA ASP A 103 -2.73 5.55 -32.95
C ASP A 103 -1.21 5.53 -32.63
N LEU A 104 -0.82 5.63 -31.35
CA LEU A 104 0.58 5.54 -30.89
C LEU A 104 1.02 4.11 -30.54
N ALA A 105 0.11 3.13 -30.58
CA ALA A 105 0.46 1.70 -30.55
C ALA A 105 1.35 1.27 -31.73
N GLU A 106 1.56 2.15 -32.72
CA GLU A 106 2.52 1.95 -33.82
C GLU A 106 3.98 2.22 -33.40
N ASP A 107 4.24 2.93 -32.29
CA ASP A 107 5.58 3.14 -31.73
C ASP A 107 5.96 2.07 -30.68
N ASP A 108 5.05 1.15 -30.36
CA ASP A 108 5.35 0.00 -29.49
C ASP A 108 6.24 -1.01 -30.21
N VAL A 109 7.35 -1.38 -29.56
CA VAL A 109 8.23 -2.43 -30.07
C VAL A 109 7.49 -3.76 -29.96
N PRO A 110 7.29 -4.51 -31.06
CA PRO A 110 6.54 -5.75 -31.02
C PRO A 110 7.24 -6.80 -30.15
N ASP A 111 6.44 -7.57 -29.42
CA ASP A 111 6.91 -8.61 -28.49
C ASP A 111 7.86 -9.61 -29.16
N GLU A 112 7.68 -9.89 -30.45
CA GLU A 112 8.58 -10.81 -31.17
C GLU A 112 10.01 -10.28 -31.26
N LEU A 113 10.19 -8.97 -31.43
CA LEU A 113 11.52 -8.34 -31.45
C LEU A 113 12.13 -8.29 -30.05
N LEU A 114 11.32 -8.09 -29.02
CA LEU A 114 11.78 -8.15 -27.63
C LEU A 114 12.27 -9.57 -27.27
N LEU A 115 11.50 -10.60 -27.63
CA LEU A 115 11.88 -12.00 -27.42
C LEU A 115 13.13 -12.39 -28.23
N GLN A 116 13.23 -11.94 -29.48
CA GLN A 116 14.41 -12.19 -30.31
C GLN A 116 15.67 -11.59 -29.66
N THR A 117 15.62 -10.33 -29.21
CA THR A 117 16.78 -9.72 -28.53
C THR A 117 17.15 -10.46 -27.24
N MET A 118 16.17 -10.88 -26.43
CA MET A 118 16.43 -11.66 -25.21
C MET A 118 17.15 -12.99 -25.51
N THR A 119 16.68 -13.73 -26.51
CA THR A 119 17.30 -15.01 -26.90
C THR A 119 18.71 -14.83 -27.48
N GLU A 120 18.94 -13.76 -28.24
CA GLU A 120 20.27 -13.39 -28.72
C GLU A 120 21.22 -13.10 -27.55
N PHE A 121 20.78 -12.34 -26.53
CA PHE A 121 21.59 -12.06 -25.34
C PHE A 121 21.91 -13.31 -24.51
N GLU A 122 20.95 -14.23 -24.34
CA GLU A 122 21.17 -15.49 -23.63
C GLU A 122 22.20 -16.37 -24.35
N SER A 123 22.09 -16.49 -25.66
CA SER A 123 23.05 -17.22 -26.50
C SER A 123 24.46 -16.61 -26.40
N LEU A 124 24.56 -15.29 -26.39
CA LEU A 124 25.83 -14.56 -26.25
C LEU A 124 26.46 -14.78 -24.86
N LYS A 125 25.62 -14.81 -23.82
CA LYS A 125 26.03 -15.09 -22.44
C LYS A 125 26.56 -16.52 -22.29
N ASP A 126 25.89 -17.50 -22.89
CA ASP A 126 26.33 -18.89 -22.88
C ASP A 126 27.65 -19.08 -23.65
N LEU A 127 27.82 -18.37 -24.77
CA LEU A 127 29.07 -18.39 -25.53
C LEU A 127 30.22 -17.77 -24.71
N CYS A 128 30.02 -16.64 -24.04
CA CYS A 128 31.01 -16.03 -23.16
C CYS A 128 31.36 -16.89 -21.93
N LEU A 129 30.37 -17.58 -21.35
CA LEU A 129 30.58 -18.52 -20.24
C LEU A 129 31.37 -19.76 -20.67
N SER A 130 31.17 -20.22 -21.91
CA SER A 130 31.95 -21.34 -22.46
C SER A 130 33.39 -20.94 -22.78
N ALA A 131 33.63 -19.70 -23.23
CA ALA A 131 34.95 -19.17 -23.57
C ALA A 131 35.83 -18.84 -22.35
N THR A 132 35.23 -18.61 -21.18
CA THR A 132 35.93 -18.33 -19.91
C THR A 132 36.23 -19.58 -19.08
N LYS A 133 35.88 -20.77 -19.59
CA LYS A 133 36.12 -22.07 -18.96
C LYS A 133 37.37 -22.80 -19.47
N CYS A 134 38.26 -22.10 -20.17
CA CYS A 134 39.61 -22.58 -20.51
C CYS A 134 40.58 -22.39 -19.36
#